data_AF-A0A2G4EYC7-F1
#
_entry.id   AF-A0A2G4EYC7-F1
#
_cell.length_a   1.000
_cell.length_b   1.000
_cell.length_c   1.000
_cell.angle_alpha   90.00
_cell.angle_beta   90.00
_cell.angle_gamma   90.00
#
_symmetry.space_group_name_H-M   'P 1'
#
loop_
_entity.id
_entity.type
_entity.pdbx_description
1 polymer ?
#
loop_
_entity_poly.entity_id
_entity_poly.type
_entity_poly.pdbx_seq_one_letter_code
_entity_poly.pdbx_strand_id
1 'polypeptide(L)'
;MKAEFYYDRYRYTCSLVQVNFTQELKIKNHQGFVLAVKQGSKMGILGKTRQNAKKVDVSKSHFYNVIKAAMNALELEARDELILERERTITEAEEKIQQQDREIRVLNEQLRILKEQVEHLSTEKQQLPMQLIDSVDC
;
A
#
# COMPACT_ATOMS: atom_id res chain seq x y z
N MET A 1 11.43 1.38 -12.59
CA MET A 1 11.01 0.04 -12.13
C MET A 1 12.00 -1.00 -12.65
N LYS A 2 12.43 -1.92 -11.78
CA LYS A 2 13.32 -3.03 -12.10
C LYS A 2 12.81 -4.29 -11.40
N ALA A 3 12.99 -5.46 -11.99
CA ALA A 3 12.61 -6.73 -11.37
C ALA A 3 13.60 -7.83 -11.76
N GLU A 4 13.72 -8.86 -10.94
CA GLU A 4 14.43 -10.09 -11.26
C GLU A 4 13.44 -11.22 -11.56
N PHE A 5 13.78 -12.09 -12.49
CA PHE A 5 12.94 -13.24 -12.82
C PHE A 5 13.75 -14.41 -13.34
N TYR A 6 13.14 -15.60 -13.30
CA TYR A 6 13.71 -16.82 -13.86
C TYR A 6 12.90 -17.24 -15.09
N TYR A 7 13.62 -17.60 -16.14
CA TYR A 7 13.03 -18.21 -17.34
C TYR A 7 13.97 -19.31 -17.82
N ASP A 8 13.42 -20.49 -18.08
CA ASP A 8 14.19 -21.68 -18.50
C ASP A 8 15.45 -21.92 -17.63
N ARG A 9 15.28 -21.85 -16.30
CA ARG A 9 16.34 -22.02 -15.27
C ARG A 9 17.43 -20.94 -15.24
N TYR A 10 17.39 -19.95 -16.12
CA TYR A 10 18.34 -18.83 -16.10
C TYR A 10 17.74 -17.63 -15.39
N ARG A 11 18.61 -16.94 -14.63
CA ARG A 11 18.27 -15.67 -13.99
C ARG A 11 18.40 -14.54 -14.99
N TYR A 12 17.40 -13.66 -15.00
CA TYR A 12 17.35 -12.44 -15.77
C TYR A 12 17.06 -11.26 -14.84
N THR A 13 17.46 -10.08 -15.30
CA THR A 13 16.99 -8.83 -14.71
C THR A 13 16.30 -8.01 -15.78
N CYS A 14 15.24 -7.32 -15.43
CA CYS A 14 14.54 -6.43 -16.34
C CYS A 14 14.26 -5.07 -15.73
N SER A 15 14.05 -4.09 -16.60
CA SER A 15 13.67 -2.73 -16.21
C SER A 15 12.85 -2.09 -17.31
N LEU A 16 11.96 -1.19 -16.89
CA LEU A 16 11.19 -0.35 -17.79
C LEU A 16 11.68 1.09 -17.64
N VAL A 17 12.08 1.69 -18.76
CA VAL A 17 12.61 3.07 -18.80
C VAL A 17 11.86 3.93 -19.82
N GLN A 18 11.64 5.20 -19.48
CA GLN A 18 11.07 6.18 -20.40
C GLN A 18 12.17 6.69 -21.34
N VAL A 19 11.99 6.57 -22.65
CA VAL A 19 12.88 7.12 -23.69
C VAL A 19 12.05 7.86 -24.71
N ASN A 20 12.23 9.19 -24.82
CA ASN A 20 11.54 10.05 -25.80
C ASN A 20 10.03 9.78 -25.84
N PHE A 21 9.37 9.81 -24.68
CA PHE A 21 7.93 9.55 -24.50
C PHE A 21 7.46 8.12 -24.79
N THR A 22 8.37 7.20 -25.08
CA THR A 22 8.05 5.77 -25.26
C THR A 22 8.66 4.93 -24.16
N GLN A 23 7.94 3.92 -23.68
CA GLN A 23 8.53 2.97 -22.74
C GLN A 23 9.45 1.99 -23.49
N GLU A 24 10.61 1.73 -22.92
CA GLU A 24 11.58 0.76 -23.40
C GLU A 24 11.80 -0.30 -22.32
N LEU A 25 11.50 -1.54 -22.66
CA LEU A 25 11.80 -2.71 -21.85
C LEU A 25 13.24 -3.15 -22.10
N LYS A 26 14.01 -3.29 -21.02
CA LYS A 26 15.36 -3.84 -21.05
C LYS A 26 15.41 -5.13 -20.27
N ILE A 27 15.94 -6.18 -20.88
CA ILE A 27 16.10 -7.51 -20.27
C ILE A 27 17.56 -7.92 -20.39
N LYS A 28 18.23 -8.13 -19.26
CA LYS A 28 19.61 -8.62 -19.19
C LYS A 28 19.59 -10.11 -18.83
N ASN A 29 20.27 -10.92 -19.62
CA ASN A 29 20.44 -12.35 -19.33
C ASN A 29 21.67 -12.62 -18.45
N HIS A 30 21.80 -13.86 -17.99
CA HIS A 30 22.93 -14.33 -17.17
C HIS A 30 24.32 -14.17 -17.84
N GLN A 31 24.38 -14.11 -19.18
CA GLN A 31 25.62 -13.91 -19.95
C GLN A 31 25.98 -12.42 -20.15
N GLY A 32 25.14 -11.50 -19.64
CA GLY A 32 25.33 -10.06 -19.75
C GLY A 32 24.83 -9.43 -21.06
N PHE A 33 24.14 -10.18 -21.92
CA PHE A 33 23.45 -9.60 -23.08
C PHE A 33 22.19 -8.88 -22.63
N VAL A 34 21.93 -7.72 -23.26
CA VAL A 34 20.75 -6.92 -23.02
C VAL A 34 19.90 -6.88 -24.28
N LEU A 35 18.64 -7.28 -24.15
CA LEU A 35 17.58 -7.06 -25.12
C LEU A 35 16.83 -5.77 -24.76
N ALA A 36 16.83 -4.80 -25.66
CA ALA A 36 16.05 -3.57 -25.54
C ALA A 36 14.90 -3.58 -26.55
N VAL A 37 13.67 -3.37 -26.09
CA VAL A 37 12.45 -3.38 -26.91
C VAL A 37 11.61 -2.15 -26.57
N LYS A 38 11.35 -1.32 -27.57
CA LYS A 38 10.41 -0.20 -27.41
C LYS A 38 8.98 -0.71 -27.48
N GLN A 39 8.11 -0.12 -26.66
CA GLN A 39 6.69 -0.41 -26.66
C GLN A 39 6.10 -0.26 -28.06
N GLY A 40 5.30 -1.24 -28.48
CA GLY A 40 4.70 -1.31 -29.82
C GLY A 40 5.63 -1.79 -30.94
N SER A 41 6.93 -1.98 -30.69
CA SER A 41 7.88 -2.47 -31.69
C SER A 41 7.95 -4.00 -31.73
N LYS A 42 7.94 -4.56 -32.95
CA LYS A 42 8.28 -5.97 -33.21
C LYS A 42 9.78 -6.23 -33.34
N MET A 43 10.57 -5.16 -33.42
CA MET A 43 12.03 -5.23 -33.50
C MET A 43 12.65 -4.75 -32.20
N GLY A 44 13.62 -5.52 -31.71
CA GLY A 44 14.46 -5.20 -30.56
C GLY A 44 15.93 -5.09 -30.95
N ILE A 45 16.73 -4.65 -29.98
CA ILE A 45 18.18 -4.52 -30.10
C ILE A 45 18.81 -5.44 -29.04
N LEU A 46 19.62 -6.42 -29.47
CA LEU A 46 20.29 -7.40 -28.60
C LEU A 46 21.81 -7.22 -28.64
N GLY A 47 22.43 -6.93 -27.50
CA GLY A 47 23.89 -6.81 -27.43
C GLY A 47 24.41 -6.60 -26.02
N LYS A 48 25.73 -6.70 -25.84
CA LYS A 48 26.41 -6.31 -24.59
C LYS A 48 26.70 -4.80 -24.56
N THR A 49 26.95 -4.20 -25.72
CA THR A 49 27.16 -2.77 -25.92
C THR A 49 26.30 -2.28 -27.08
N ARG A 50 26.00 -0.98 -27.13
CA ARG A 50 25.21 -0.39 -28.24
C ARG A 50 25.89 -0.58 -29.60
N GLN A 51 27.23 -0.55 -29.64
CA GLN A 51 28.03 -0.66 -30.87
C GLN A 51 27.92 -2.04 -31.52
N ASN A 52 27.82 -3.11 -30.71
CA ASN A 52 27.77 -4.49 -31.18
C ASN A 52 26.36 -5.07 -31.16
N ALA A 53 25.34 -4.22 -31.02
CA ALA A 53 23.98 -4.68 -30.84
C ALA A 53 23.33 -5.05 -32.17
N LYS A 54 22.73 -6.23 -32.22
CA LYS A 54 22.05 -6.77 -33.41
C LYS A 54 20.57 -6.46 -33.33
N LYS A 55 19.97 -6.09 -34.47
CA LYS A 55 18.52 -6.01 -34.58
C LYS A 55 17.95 -7.43 -34.60
N VAL A 56 16.96 -7.69 -33.76
CA VAL A 56 16.29 -8.98 -33.64
C VAL A 56 14.78 -8.79 -33.74
N ASP A 57 14.11 -9.73 -34.41
CA ASP A 57 12.64 -9.80 -34.40
C ASP A 57 12.18 -10.47 -33.12
N VAL A 58 11.49 -9.70 -32.26
CA VAL A 58 11.02 -10.16 -30.95
C VAL A 58 9.68 -10.86 -31.00
N SER A 59 9.06 -10.92 -32.18
CA SER A 59 7.83 -11.70 -32.43
C SER A 59 8.09 -13.21 -32.44
N LYS A 60 9.37 -13.62 -32.55
CA LYS A 60 9.76 -15.03 -32.47
C LYS A 60 9.50 -15.57 -31.05
N SER A 61 8.98 -16.80 -30.98
CA SER A 61 8.50 -17.45 -29.76
C SER A 61 9.46 -17.32 -28.56
N HIS A 62 10.76 -17.54 -28.75
CA HIS A 62 11.74 -17.41 -27.68
C HIS A 62 11.77 -16.01 -27.05
N PHE A 63 11.88 -14.95 -27.86
CA PHE A 63 11.92 -13.58 -27.35
C PHE A 63 10.57 -13.17 -26.77
N TYR A 64 9.48 -13.55 -27.42
CA TYR A 64 8.13 -13.27 -26.94
C TYR A 64 7.91 -13.82 -25.52
N ASN A 65 8.28 -15.06 -25.26
CA ASN A 65 8.10 -15.69 -23.96
C ASN A 65 8.97 -15.04 -22.86
N VAL A 66 10.22 -14.71 -23.19
CA VAL A 66 11.12 -13.99 -22.26
C VAL A 66 10.58 -12.59 -21.95
N ILE A 67 10.06 -11.87 -22.95
CA ILE A 67 9.42 -10.57 -22.78
C ILE A 67 8.19 -10.69 -21.89
N LYS A 68 7.33 -11.69 -22.13
CA LYS A 68 6.15 -11.94 -21.30
C LYS A 68 6.53 -12.21 -19.84
N ALA A 69 7.55 -13.04 -19.60
CA ALA A 69 8.05 -13.31 -18.25
C ALA A 69 8.59 -12.04 -17.57
N ALA A 70 9.34 -11.21 -18.30
CA ALA A 70 9.84 -9.93 -17.79
C ALA A 70 8.70 -8.96 -17.43
N MET A 71 7.69 -8.84 -18.29
CA MET A 71 6.54 -7.96 -18.03
C MET A 71 5.75 -8.41 -16.79
N ASN A 72 5.53 -9.72 -16.63
CA ASN A 72 4.88 -10.25 -15.44
C ASN A 72 5.69 -9.95 -14.16
N ALA A 73 7.01 -10.07 -14.22
CA ALA A 73 7.88 -9.77 -13.09
C ALA A 73 7.83 -8.28 -12.71
N LEU A 74 7.80 -7.39 -13.69
CA LEU A 74 7.63 -5.95 -13.47
C LEU A 74 6.25 -5.62 -12.87
N GLU A 75 5.20 -6.30 -13.33
CA GLU A 75 3.85 -6.11 -12.78
C GLU A 75 3.75 -6.61 -11.33
N LEU A 76 4.39 -7.74 -11.01
CA LEU A 76 4.47 -8.23 -9.63
C LEU A 76 5.23 -7.23 -8.75
N GLU A 77 6.40 -6.74 -9.18
CA GLU A 77 7.15 -5.73 -8.43
C GLU A 77 6.31 -4.47 -8.17
N ALA A 78 5.60 -3.97 -9.19
CA ALA A 78 4.72 -2.80 -9.03
C ALA A 78 3.57 -3.04 -8.03
N ARG A 79 3.03 -4.26 -8.01
CA ARG A 79 1.98 -4.64 -7.06
C ARG A 79 2.54 -4.77 -5.64
N ASP A 80 3.73 -5.34 -5.49
CA ASP A 80 4.40 -5.47 -4.20
C ASP A 80 4.72 -4.08 -3.61
N GLU A 81 5.22 -3.15 -4.44
CA GLU A 81 5.40 -1.74 -4.06
C GLU A 81 4.08 -1.11 -3.56
N LEU A 82 2.96 -1.37 -4.25
CA LEU A 82 1.65 -0.86 -3.86
C LEU A 82 1.12 -1.51 -2.57
N ILE A 83 1.37 -2.80 -2.36
CA ILE A 83 0.98 -3.52 -1.14
C ILE A 83 1.70 -2.92 0.06
N LEU A 84 3.01 -2.71 -0.03
CA LEU A 84 3.80 -2.11 1.04
C LEU A 84 3.32 -0.71 1.44
N GLU A 85 2.94 0.12 0.45
CA GLU A 85 2.39 1.45 0.74
C GLU A 85 1.00 1.38 1.41
N ARG A 86 0.17 0.42 1.00
CA ARG A 86 -1.13 0.18 1.64
C ARG A 86 -0.96 -0.33 3.07
N GLU A 87 -0.03 -1.23 3.33
CA GLU A 87 0.28 -1.73 4.67
C GLU A 87 0.67 -0.59 5.61
N ARG A 88 1.52 0.35 5.17
CA ARG A 88 1.84 1.56 5.95
C ARG A 88 0.59 2.37 6.30
N THR A 89 -0.27 2.61 5.31
CA THR A 89 -1.51 3.37 5.49
C THR A 89 -2.45 2.68 6.48
N ILE A 90 -2.53 1.34 6.43
CA ILE A 90 -3.33 0.54 7.36
C ILE A 90 -2.80 0.68 8.79
N THR A 91 -1.49 0.54 9.00
CA THR A 91 -0.88 0.69 10.32
C THR A 91 -1.17 2.07 10.93
N GLU A 92 -1.03 3.15 10.15
CA GLU A 92 -1.37 4.50 10.62
C GLU A 92 -2.86 4.66 10.97
N ALA A 93 -3.75 4.01 10.22
CA ALA A 93 -5.18 4.02 10.50
C ALA A 93 -5.51 3.21 11.77
N GLU A 94 -4.86 2.06 11.97
CA GLU A 94 -5.01 1.24 13.17
C GLU A 94 -4.58 1.99 14.44
N GLU A 95 -3.47 2.74 14.38
CA GLU A 95 -3.03 3.58 15.51
C GLU A 95 -4.06 4.68 15.84
N LYS A 96 -4.65 5.31 14.81
CA LYS A 96 -5.71 6.30 14.99
C LYS A 96 -6.97 5.69 15.59
N ILE A 97 -7.38 4.51 15.14
CA ILE A 97 -8.53 3.78 15.70
C ILE A 97 -8.27 3.46 17.17
N GLN A 98 -7.07 2.95 17.52
CA GLN A 98 -6.71 2.67 18.91
C GLN A 98 -6.73 3.92 19.80
N GLN A 99 -6.33 5.07 19.25
CA GLN A 99 -6.41 6.34 19.95
C GLN A 99 -7.87 6.78 20.16
N GLN A 100 -8.70 6.70 19.12
CA GLN A 100 -10.13 6.99 19.23
C GLN A 100 -10.83 6.07 20.24
N ASP A 101 -10.48 4.79 20.26
CA ASP A 101 -11.03 3.83 21.22
C ASP A 101 -10.64 4.18 22.67
N ARG A 102 -9.42 4.70 22.89
CA ARG A 102 -9.01 5.22 24.20
C ARG A 102 -9.85 6.41 24.62
N GLU A 103 -10.09 7.36 23.71
CA GLU A 103 -10.90 8.54 23.97
C GLU A 103 -12.36 8.18 24.25
N ILE A 104 -12.95 7.26 23.47
CA ILE A 104 -14.31 6.75 23.69
C ILE A 104 -14.43 6.12 25.08
N ARG A 105 -13.43 5.33 25.51
CA ARG A 105 -13.44 4.74 26.86
C ARG A 105 -13.46 5.81 27.96
N VAL A 106 -12.63 6.84 27.84
CA VAL A 106 -12.59 7.95 28.81
C VAL A 106 -13.91 8.72 28.82
N LEU A 107 -14.45 9.05 27.64
CA LEU A 107 -15.72 9.77 27.52
C LEU A 107 -16.90 8.97 28.11
N ASN A 108 -16.94 7.66 27.86
CA ASN A 108 -17.97 6.79 28.43
C ASN A 108 -17.92 6.75 29.95
N GLU A 109 -16.72 6.72 30.54
CA GLU A 109 -16.58 6.76 32.00
C GLU A 109 -16.99 8.11 32.59
N GLN A 110 -16.64 9.22 31.92
CA GLN A 110 -17.11 10.55 32.32
C GLN A 110 -18.64 10.66 32.25
N LEU A 111 -19.28 10.12 31.21
CA LEU A 111 -20.73 10.08 31.08
C LEU A 111 -21.38 9.26 32.20
N ARG A 112 -20.77 8.14 32.61
CA ARG A 112 -21.24 7.32 33.74
C ARG A 112 -21.25 8.13 35.04
N ILE A 113 -20.12 8.76 35.37
CA ILE A 113 -19.99 9.57 36.59
C ILE A 113 -20.96 10.76 36.57
N LEU A 114 -21.05 11.46 35.44
CA LEU A 114 -21.95 12.60 35.30
C LEU A 114 -23.41 12.19 35.50
N LYS A 115 -23.80 11.01 34.98
CA LYS A 115 -25.14 10.46 35.17
C LYS A 115 -25.43 10.21 36.66
N GLU A 116 -24.51 9.58 37.38
CA GLU A 116 -24.63 9.34 38.82
C GLU A 116 -24.77 10.66 39.62
N GLN A 117 -24.01 11.69 39.25
CA GLN A 117 -24.12 13.02 39.88
C GLN A 117 -25.48 13.67 39.64
N VAL A 118 -26.01 13.58 38.42
CA VAL A 118 -27.35 14.12 38.09
C VAL A 118 -28.45 13.40 38.87
N GLU A 119 -28.37 12.08 39.00
CA GLU A 119 -29.31 11.29 39.78
C GLU A 119 -29.27 11.67 41.28
N HIS A 120 -28.06 11.84 41.85
CA HIS A 120 -27.90 12.29 43.23
C HIS A 120 -28.53 13.66 43.46
N LEU A 121 -28.17 14.66 42.63
CA LEU A 121 -28.71 16.02 42.73
C LEU A 121 -30.23 16.07 42.54
N SER A 122 -30.77 15.22 41.66
CA SER A 122 -32.22 15.10 41.48
C SER A 122 -32.91 14.57 42.74
N THR A 123 -32.31 13.58 43.39
CA THR A 123 -32.83 12.99 44.63
C THR A 123 -32.78 14.00 45.78
N GLU A 124 -31.66 14.72 45.92
CA GLU A 124 -31.49 15.78 46.92
C GLU A 124 -32.51 16.92 46.72
N LYS A 125 -32.73 17.35 45.47
CA LYS A 125 -33.76 18.35 45.12
C LYS A 125 -35.18 17.89 45.49
N GLN A 126 -35.49 16.60 45.39
CA GLN A 126 -36.80 16.06 45.76
C GLN A 126 -37.01 15.96 47.28
N GLN A 127 -35.92 15.85 48.06
CA GLN A 127 -35.97 15.75 49.53
C GLN A 127 -35.98 17.13 50.23
N LEU A 128 -35.43 18.17 49.60
CA LEU A 128 -35.42 19.55 50.10
C LEU A 128 -36.80 20.13 50.53
N PRO A 129 -37.93 19.85 49.83
CA PRO A 129 -39.25 20.32 50.26
C PRO A 129 -39.75 19.66 51.57
N MET A 130 -39.27 18.45 51.89
CA MET A 130 -39.69 17.69 53.08
C MET A 130 -39.04 18.28 54.35
N GLN A 131 -37.79 18.77 54.25
CA GLN A 131 -37.06 19.38 55.36
C GLN A 131 -37.53 20.81 55.70
N LEU A 132 -38.16 21.51 54.75
CA LEU A 132 -38.72 22.85 54.99
C LEU A 132 -40.04 22.82 55.76
N ILE A 133 -40.78 21.70 55.71
CA ILE A 133 -42.04 21.52 56.46
C ILE A 133 -41.74 21.23 57.94
N ASP A 134 -40.70 20.43 58.22
CA ASP A 134 -40.29 20.10 59.60
C ASP A 134 -39.66 21.29 60.36
N SER A 135 -39.30 22.38 59.66
CA SER A 135 -38.74 23.60 60.26
C SER A 135 -39.76 24.70 60.59
N VAL A 136 -41.05 24.50 60.28
CA VAL A 136 -42.10 25.52 60.53
C VAL A 136 -42.98 25.18 61.74
N ASP A 137 -42.95 23.94 62.24
CA ASP A 137 -43.64 23.54 63.48
C ASP A 137 -42.64 23.29 64.63
N CYS A 138 -41.92 24.33 65.05
CA CYS A 138 -41.19 24.45 66.34
C CYS A 138 -40.98 25.92 66.73
#